data_AF-A0A2V7V6Q6-F1
#
_entry.id   AF-A0A2V7V6Q6-F1
#
_cell.length_a   1.000
_cell.length_b   1.000
_cell.length_c   1.000
_cell.angle_alpha   90.00
_cell.angle_beta   90.00
_cell.angle_gamma   90.00
#
_symmetry.space_group_name_H-M   'P 1'
#
loop_
_entity.id
_entity.type
_entity.pdbx_description
1 polymer ?
#
loop_
_entity_poly.entity_id
_entity_poly.type
_entity_poly.pdbx_seq_one_letter_code
_entity_poly.pdbx_strand_id
1 'polypeptide(L)'
;MRRPRVAAIGVTVAAGSLCACLWHASRHAPSRPADEVAPSTASSPPSRSADVQPVAPAGASAPEPAPPTAAVASASPEAPSAPWLAAPEPSPPPLPAVSDRSPVRVEMKNVNLHMTDRVVLRIHSVRGALLRTARNRPPVFDDKESFVMRIDAGEIAMSTASLTALMNDYVLNYRKAPIKELEITTTPEGQLRQEGVLDKAVDIPFKVKAELGPTPDGRIRVHAKSIKAAGVPVKGLMGLLGIEMDDMVKIQAGRGIVVDGNDFILDPQRMLPPPRIRGKVTSVRIEGEQVIQVFGSGPAPGRQLFPYPRYRNYMYFRGGNLRFGKLTMADADLALIDQDPKDPFDFNLDRYNDQLVAGYSKNTPSHGLKTFMPDANDLTVRTARGATARPTLR
;
A
#
# COMPACT_ATOMS: atom_id res chain seq x y z
N MET A 1 -0.54 -42.09 60.51
CA MET A 1 0.06 -41.49 59.31
C MET A 1 -0.74 -40.23 58.94
N ARG A 2 -0.07 -39.06 58.97
CA ARG A 2 -0.68 -37.75 58.71
C ARG A 2 -0.84 -37.49 57.21
N ARG A 3 -2.00 -37.00 56.80
CA ARG A 3 -2.18 -36.09 55.66
C ARG A 3 -3.26 -35.07 56.04
N PRO A 4 -2.99 -33.75 56.04
CA PRO A 4 -4.05 -32.76 56.07
C PRO A 4 -4.47 -32.40 54.64
N ARG A 5 -5.79 -32.23 54.44
CA ARG A 5 -6.40 -31.64 53.25
C ARG A 5 -6.46 -30.12 53.44
N VAL A 6 -6.20 -29.42 52.33
CA VAL A 6 -6.17 -27.97 52.15
C VAL A 6 -7.56 -27.37 52.35
N ALA A 7 -7.61 -26.27 53.11
CA ALA A 7 -8.79 -25.42 53.29
C ALA A 7 -8.90 -24.41 52.14
N ALA A 8 -10.11 -24.30 51.59
CA ALA A 8 -10.50 -23.26 50.63
C ALA A 8 -10.82 -21.96 51.36
N ILE A 9 -10.20 -20.86 50.94
CA ILE A 9 -10.54 -19.50 51.37
C ILE A 9 -11.27 -18.84 50.20
N GLY A 10 -12.55 -18.54 50.41
CA GLY A 10 -13.33 -17.65 49.57
C GLY A 10 -13.01 -16.19 49.91
N VAL A 11 -12.98 -15.34 48.88
CA VAL A 11 -13.04 -13.89 49.05
C VAL A 11 -14.07 -13.33 48.08
N THR A 12 -15.07 -12.71 48.70
CA THR A 12 -16.19 -11.96 48.15
C THR A 12 -15.72 -10.72 47.38
N VAL A 13 -16.27 -10.49 46.19
CA VAL A 13 -16.12 -9.21 45.46
C VAL A 13 -17.34 -8.35 45.73
N ALA A 14 -17.11 -7.20 46.37
CA ALA A 14 -18.11 -6.17 46.61
C ALA A 14 -18.36 -5.35 45.33
N ALA A 15 -19.64 -5.18 45.00
CA ALA A 15 -20.12 -4.30 43.96
C ALA A 15 -20.17 -2.85 44.48
N GLY A 16 -19.53 -1.94 43.77
CA GLY A 16 -19.54 -0.50 44.04
C GLY A 16 -20.06 0.26 42.82
N SER A 17 -21.29 0.76 42.97
CA SER A 17 -22.04 1.61 42.04
C SER A 17 -21.38 2.98 41.86
N LEU A 18 -21.42 3.55 40.65
CA LEU A 18 -21.11 4.98 40.43
C LEU A 18 -22.06 5.59 39.40
N CYS A 19 -22.59 6.75 39.82
CA CYS A 19 -23.66 7.55 39.26
C CYS A 19 -23.41 8.11 37.86
N ALA A 20 -24.52 8.27 37.14
CA ALA A 20 -24.71 9.21 36.04
C ALA A 20 -24.98 10.64 36.56
N CYS A 21 -24.78 11.63 35.65
CA CYS A 21 -25.05 13.08 35.66
C CYS A 21 -23.77 13.82 35.23
N LEU A 22 -23.71 14.81 34.33
CA LEU A 22 -24.72 15.68 33.72
C LEU A 22 -24.09 16.36 32.47
N TRP A 23 -24.97 16.75 31.54
CA TRP A 23 -24.81 17.71 30.45
C TRP A 23 -24.03 19.00 30.81
N HIS A 24 -23.14 19.47 29.93
CA HIS A 24 -23.04 20.89 29.56
C HIS A 24 -22.31 21.06 28.21
N ALA A 25 -23.03 21.62 27.24
CA ALA A 25 -22.52 22.09 25.96
C ALA A 25 -22.31 23.61 26.05
N SER A 26 -21.19 24.14 25.56
CA SER A 26 -21.07 25.52 25.05
C SER A 26 -19.65 25.88 24.60
N ARG A 27 -19.59 26.52 23.42
CA ARG A 27 -18.64 27.57 22.98
C ARG A 27 -17.23 27.07 22.55
N HIS A 28 -16.58 27.50 21.46
CA HIS A 28 -16.61 28.76 20.71
C HIS A 28 -16.23 28.56 19.23
N ALA A 29 -16.82 29.40 18.36
CA ALA A 29 -16.33 29.68 17.01
C ALA A 29 -15.07 30.57 17.06
N PRO A 30 -14.13 30.48 16.10
CA PRO A 30 -13.11 31.49 15.95
C PRO A 30 -13.50 32.54 14.89
N SER A 31 -13.47 33.78 15.36
CA SER A 31 -13.47 35.04 14.62
C SER A 31 -12.23 35.22 13.74
N ARG A 32 -12.43 35.76 12.53
CA ARG A 32 -11.41 36.41 11.69
C ARG A 32 -10.71 37.54 12.45
N PRO A 33 -9.46 37.83 12.09
CA PRO A 33 -9.17 39.16 11.57
C PRO A 33 -8.43 39.13 10.23
N ALA A 34 -8.60 40.23 9.51
CA ALA A 34 -7.89 40.61 8.31
C ALA A 34 -6.44 40.97 8.62
N ASP A 35 -5.54 40.70 7.69
CA ASP A 35 -4.46 41.63 7.37
C ASP A 35 -3.99 41.43 5.92
N GLU A 36 -3.72 42.57 5.33
CA GLU A 36 -3.54 42.90 3.93
C GLU A 36 -2.04 43.05 3.64
N VAL A 37 -1.49 42.29 2.68
CA VAL A 37 -0.21 42.61 2.04
C VAL A 37 -0.25 42.19 0.57
N ALA A 38 -0.11 43.19 -0.32
CA ALA A 38 -0.06 43.07 -1.78
C ALA A 38 1.21 42.39 -2.30
N PRO A 39 1.24 42.00 -3.60
CA PRO A 39 2.44 42.31 -4.38
C PRO A 39 2.19 42.88 -5.80
N SER A 40 2.92 43.96 -6.05
CA SER A 40 3.64 44.40 -7.26
C SER A 40 3.46 43.65 -8.60
N THR A 41 2.85 44.37 -9.55
CA THR A 41 3.22 44.67 -10.95
C THR A 41 4.12 43.76 -11.83
N ALA A 42 3.56 43.51 -13.02
CA ALA A 42 4.12 43.60 -14.39
C ALA A 42 4.93 42.42 -14.97
N SER A 43 4.40 41.80 -16.04
CA SER A 43 4.80 42.04 -17.45
C SER A 43 4.28 40.93 -18.39
N SER A 44 3.50 41.29 -19.40
CA SER A 44 3.10 40.42 -20.52
C SER A 44 3.73 40.94 -21.83
N PRO A 45 4.19 40.08 -22.75
CA PRO A 45 4.62 40.51 -24.09
C PRO A 45 3.47 40.44 -25.12
N PRO A 46 3.56 41.21 -26.23
CA PRO A 46 2.43 41.47 -27.13
C PRO A 46 2.31 40.50 -28.30
N SER A 47 1.06 40.27 -28.70
CA SER A 47 0.62 39.64 -29.94
C SER A 47 0.69 40.62 -31.12
N ARG A 48 1.32 40.21 -32.23
CA ARG A 48 1.30 40.91 -33.52
C ARG A 48 0.31 40.26 -34.48
N SER A 49 -0.62 41.08 -34.96
CA SER A 49 -1.50 40.85 -36.11
C SER A 49 -0.75 41.12 -37.41
N ALA A 50 -1.08 40.39 -38.49
CA ALA A 50 -0.84 40.81 -39.85
C ALA A 50 -2.02 40.40 -40.73
N ASP A 51 -2.68 41.43 -41.28
CA ASP A 51 -3.69 41.40 -42.34
C ASP A 51 -3.18 40.78 -43.64
N VAL A 52 -4.06 40.09 -44.38
CA VAL A 52 -4.24 40.26 -45.84
C VAL A 52 -5.70 39.89 -46.21
N GLN A 53 -6.36 40.76 -46.98
CA GLN A 53 -7.69 40.62 -47.60
C GLN A 53 -7.57 40.45 -49.14
N PRO A 54 -8.67 40.15 -49.90
CA PRO A 54 -8.74 39.16 -50.99
C PRO A 54 -8.82 39.74 -52.42
N VAL A 55 -8.65 38.91 -53.46
CA VAL A 55 -9.12 39.17 -54.86
C VAL A 55 -9.42 37.87 -55.64
N ALA A 56 -10.51 37.86 -56.40
CA ALA A 56 -10.85 37.00 -57.56
C ALA A 56 -11.52 37.92 -58.64
N PRO A 57 -11.96 37.53 -59.87
CA PRO A 57 -11.83 36.27 -60.68
C PRO A 57 -11.59 36.51 -62.23
N ALA A 58 -11.83 35.45 -63.05
CA ALA A 58 -12.12 35.34 -64.52
C ALA A 58 -10.93 35.19 -65.51
N GLY A 59 -10.95 34.39 -66.61
CA GLY A 59 -11.93 33.48 -67.23
C GLY A 59 -11.40 32.84 -68.56
N ALA A 60 -12.08 31.77 -69.03
CA ALA A 60 -12.25 31.22 -70.39
C ALA A 60 -11.13 30.44 -71.18
N SER A 61 -11.41 29.15 -71.46
CA SER A 61 -11.41 28.52 -72.82
C SER A 61 -11.93 27.05 -72.76
N ALA A 62 -12.70 26.61 -73.77
CA ALA A 62 -13.30 25.27 -74.03
C ALA A 62 -13.20 24.95 -75.55
N PRO A 63 -13.65 23.81 -76.15
CA PRO A 63 -13.95 22.41 -75.71
C PRO A 63 -13.23 21.31 -76.57
N GLU A 64 -13.21 19.98 -76.27
CA GLU A 64 -14.09 18.84 -76.71
C GLU A 64 -13.21 17.51 -76.70
N PRO A 65 -13.68 16.24 -76.84
CA PRO A 65 -15.00 15.58 -76.70
C PRO A 65 -15.04 14.38 -75.68
N ALA A 66 -16.26 13.91 -75.36
CA ALA A 66 -16.59 12.66 -74.62
C ALA A 66 -16.65 11.44 -75.59
N PRO A 67 -16.61 10.12 -75.20
CA PRO A 67 -17.47 9.43 -74.19
C PRO A 67 -16.72 8.23 -73.47
N PRO A 68 -17.31 7.19 -72.81
CA PRO A 68 -18.73 6.87 -72.57
C PRO A 68 -19.14 6.57 -71.12
N THR A 69 -20.46 6.58 -70.96
CA THR A 69 -21.29 6.32 -69.78
C THR A 69 -21.02 4.94 -69.18
N ALA A 70 -20.56 4.90 -67.91
CA ALA A 70 -20.55 3.70 -67.09
C ALA A 70 -21.63 3.79 -66.00
N ALA A 71 -22.31 2.66 -65.81
CA ALA A 71 -23.51 2.50 -65.00
C ALA A 71 -23.35 2.91 -63.54
N VAL A 72 -24.42 3.48 -63.00
CA VAL A 72 -24.60 3.79 -61.58
C VAL A 72 -24.72 2.46 -60.81
N ALA A 73 -23.68 2.09 -60.07
CA ALA A 73 -23.77 1.07 -59.04
C ALA A 73 -24.14 1.73 -57.71
N SER A 74 -25.31 1.40 -57.18
CA SER A 74 -25.77 1.81 -55.85
C SER A 74 -24.79 1.32 -54.79
N ALA A 75 -24.07 2.24 -54.15
CA ALA A 75 -23.30 1.94 -52.95
C ALA A 75 -24.28 1.63 -51.80
N SER A 76 -24.27 0.38 -51.34
CA SER A 76 -24.86 0.02 -50.04
C SER A 76 -24.01 0.63 -48.92
N PRO A 77 -24.60 1.15 -47.84
CA PRO A 77 -23.82 1.68 -46.73
C PRO A 77 -23.07 0.52 -46.05
N GLU A 78 -21.75 0.66 -46.01
CA GLU A 78 -20.81 -0.27 -45.38
C GLU A 78 -21.14 -0.42 -43.89
N ALA A 79 -21.55 -1.62 -43.50
CA ALA A 79 -21.79 -1.96 -42.10
C ALA A 79 -20.49 -1.80 -41.29
N PRO A 80 -20.54 -1.29 -40.03
CA PRO A 80 -19.35 -1.12 -39.22
C PRO A 80 -18.67 -2.48 -39.01
N SER A 81 -17.41 -2.57 -39.44
CA SER A 81 -16.56 -3.74 -39.31
C SER A 81 -16.43 -4.11 -37.83
N ALA A 82 -16.96 -5.27 -37.48
CA ALA A 82 -16.79 -5.85 -36.14
C ALA A 82 -15.29 -5.95 -35.81
N PRO A 83 -14.83 -5.46 -34.64
CA PRO A 83 -13.44 -5.58 -34.26
C PRO A 83 -13.09 -7.07 -34.16
N TRP A 84 -12.01 -7.41 -34.84
CA TRP A 84 -11.54 -8.79 -35.01
C TRP A 84 -11.40 -9.49 -33.66
N LEU A 85 -11.81 -10.76 -33.63
CA LEU A 85 -11.56 -11.67 -32.53
C LEU A 85 -10.08 -11.59 -32.14
N ALA A 86 -9.80 -10.96 -30.99
CA ALA A 86 -8.50 -11.15 -30.34
C ALA A 86 -8.29 -12.66 -30.19
N ALA A 87 -7.15 -13.15 -30.68
CA ALA A 87 -6.77 -14.55 -30.51
C ALA A 87 -6.95 -14.95 -29.03
N PRO A 88 -7.50 -16.14 -28.74
CA PRO A 88 -7.71 -16.57 -27.37
C PRO A 88 -6.37 -16.51 -26.63
N GLU A 89 -6.35 -15.77 -25.51
CA GLU A 89 -5.15 -15.66 -24.70
C GLU A 89 -4.67 -17.06 -24.27
N PRO A 90 -3.35 -17.31 -24.29
CA PRO A 90 -2.81 -18.62 -23.95
C PRO A 90 -3.20 -18.99 -22.52
N SER A 91 -3.67 -20.22 -22.35
CA SER A 91 -4.00 -20.76 -21.03
C SER A 91 -2.71 -21.05 -20.26
N PRO A 92 -2.64 -20.72 -18.96
CA PRO A 92 -1.52 -21.12 -18.13
C PRO A 92 -1.38 -22.67 -18.13
N PRO A 93 -0.15 -23.22 -18.16
CA PRO A 93 0.02 -24.67 -18.14
C PRO A 93 -0.51 -25.28 -16.82
N PRO A 94 -1.11 -26.48 -16.86
CA PRO A 94 -1.58 -27.14 -15.65
C PRO A 94 -0.43 -27.35 -14.66
N LEU A 95 -0.70 -27.13 -13.38
CA LEU A 95 0.23 -27.49 -12.32
C LEU A 95 0.17 -29.00 -12.06
N PRO A 96 1.26 -29.64 -11.62
CA PRO A 96 1.20 -31.01 -11.14
C PRO A 96 0.17 -31.10 -10.01
N ALA A 97 -0.53 -32.25 -9.91
CA ALA A 97 -1.64 -32.49 -8.98
C ALA A 97 -1.35 -31.89 -7.59
N VAL A 98 -2.11 -30.86 -7.27
CA VAL A 98 -1.88 -30.02 -6.09
C VAL A 98 -2.49 -30.71 -4.89
N SER A 99 -1.67 -31.07 -3.90
CA SER A 99 -2.20 -31.48 -2.60
C SER A 99 -2.94 -30.29 -1.96
N ASP A 100 -3.99 -30.53 -1.18
CA ASP A 100 -4.63 -29.53 -0.28
C ASP A 100 -3.64 -28.85 0.70
N ARG A 101 -2.38 -29.29 0.67
CA ARG A 101 -1.30 -28.76 1.47
C ARG A 101 -0.33 -27.83 0.76
N SER A 102 -0.44 -27.69 -0.55
CA SER A 102 0.42 -26.82 -1.33
C SER A 102 0.13 -25.35 -1.01
N PRO A 103 1.17 -24.51 -0.81
CA PRO A 103 1.00 -23.06 -0.69
C PRO A 103 0.36 -22.46 -1.95
N VAL A 104 -0.40 -21.37 -1.78
CA VAL A 104 -0.89 -20.56 -2.90
C VAL A 104 0.26 -19.69 -3.36
N ARG A 105 0.81 -19.91 -4.56
CA ARG A 105 1.90 -19.06 -5.07
C ARG A 105 1.37 -17.69 -5.47
N VAL A 106 2.21 -16.68 -5.34
CA VAL A 106 1.85 -15.28 -5.58
C VAL A 106 2.82 -14.63 -6.55
N GLU A 107 2.27 -13.82 -7.44
CA GLU A 107 2.95 -12.77 -8.19
C GLU A 107 2.23 -11.45 -7.95
N MET A 108 2.97 -10.37 -7.69
CA MET A 108 2.40 -9.03 -7.72
C MET A 108 3.32 -8.13 -8.52
N LYS A 109 2.74 -7.22 -9.30
CA LYS A 109 3.49 -6.23 -10.07
C LYS A 109 2.75 -4.90 -10.04
N ASN A 110 3.48 -3.84 -9.71
CA ASN A 110 2.98 -2.47 -9.65
C ASN A 110 1.67 -2.33 -8.85
N VAL A 111 1.74 -2.63 -7.54
CA VAL A 111 0.58 -2.63 -6.63
C VAL A 111 0.85 -1.72 -5.44
N ASN A 112 -0.06 -0.80 -5.14
CA ASN A 112 -0.12 -0.11 -3.86
C ASN A 112 -1.00 -0.92 -2.91
N LEU A 113 -0.36 -1.73 -2.06
CA LEU A 113 -1.05 -2.63 -1.15
C LEU A 113 -1.26 -1.95 0.21
N HIS A 114 -2.52 -1.65 0.56
CA HIS A 114 -2.87 -1.06 1.85
C HIS A 114 -2.87 -2.11 2.96
N MET A 115 -2.01 -1.89 3.95
CA MET A 115 -1.98 -2.66 5.20
C MET A 115 -3.00 -2.11 6.18
N THR A 116 -3.11 -0.78 6.22
CA THR A 116 -4.12 0.04 6.90
C THR A 116 -4.42 1.24 6.01
N ASP A 117 -5.35 2.11 6.41
CA ASP A 117 -5.67 3.34 5.64
C ASP A 117 -4.48 4.32 5.48
N ARG A 118 -3.43 4.19 6.31
CA ARG A 118 -2.26 5.11 6.30
C ARG A 118 -0.94 4.42 5.98
N VAL A 119 -0.91 3.09 5.97
CA VAL A 119 0.30 2.29 5.73
C VAL A 119 0.16 1.55 4.42
N VAL A 120 0.91 2.00 3.42
CA VAL A 120 0.88 1.43 2.07
C VAL A 120 2.24 0.82 1.72
N LEU A 121 2.22 -0.43 1.30
CA LEU A 121 3.38 -1.09 0.69
C LEU A 121 3.31 -0.88 -0.82
N ARG A 122 4.27 -0.15 -1.39
CA ARG A 122 4.36 0.07 -2.83
C ARG A 122 5.18 -1.06 -3.45
N ILE A 123 4.48 -2.06 -3.95
CA ILE A 123 5.08 -3.26 -4.53
C ILE A 123 5.44 -2.98 -5.99
N HIS A 124 6.73 -2.89 -6.29
CA HIS A 124 7.20 -2.85 -7.67
C HIS A 124 7.08 -4.24 -8.29
N SER A 125 7.60 -5.26 -7.59
CA SER A 125 7.40 -6.67 -7.94
C SER A 125 7.55 -7.56 -6.72
N VAL A 126 6.74 -8.61 -6.61
CA VAL A 126 6.86 -9.66 -5.59
C VAL A 126 6.61 -11.02 -6.22
N ARG A 127 7.45 -11.99 -5.85
CA ARG A 127 7.27 -13.43 -6.05
C ARG A 127 7.27 -14.11 -4.69
N GLY A 128 6.33 -15.01 -4.47
CA GLY A 128 6.23 -15.68 -3.20
C GLY A 128 5.10 -16.69 -3.09
N ALA A 129 4.61 -16.87 -1.87
CA ALA A 129 3.45 -17.70 -1.60
C ALA A 129 2.70 -17.24 -0.34
N LEU A 130 1.38 -17.46 -0.31
CA LEU A 130 0.59 -17.39 0.91
C LEU A 130 0.74 -18.71 1.66
N LEU A 131 1.25 -18.61 2.88
CA LEU A 131 1.36 -19.71 3.82
C LEU A 131 0.20 -19.62 4.81
N ARG A 132 -0.59 -20.69 4.93
CA ARG A 132 -1.60 -20.77 5.98
C ARG A 132 -0.98 -20.73 7.38
N THR A 133 -1.67 -20.09 8.32
CA THR A 133 -1.28 -20.05 9.74
C THR A 133 -1.81 -21.24 10.54
N ALA A 134 -2.84 -21.93 10.04
CA ALA A 134 -3.41 -23.13 10.66
C ALA A 134 -3.56 -24.29 9.66
N ARG A 135 -3.28 -25.52 10.10
CA ARG A 135 -3.22 -26.72 9.25
C ARG A 135 -4.49 -26.95 8.41
N ASN A 136 -5.66 -26.76 9.02
CA ASN A 136 -6.96 -27.07 8.42
C ASN A 136 -7.68 -25.83 7.89
N ARG A 137 -6.96 -24.71 7.72
CA ARG A 137 -7.52 -23.46 7.24
C ARG A 137 -6.68 -22.96 6.07
N PRO A 138 -7.23 -22.87 4.84
CA PRO A 138 -6.51 -22.25 3.73
C PRO A 138 -6.29 -20.74 4.01
N PRO A 139 -5.42 -20.07 3.25
CA PRO A 139 -5.46 -18.61 3.15
C PRO A 139 -6.87 -18.12 2.80
N VAL A 140 -7.36 -17.13 3.54
CA VAL A 140 -8.68 -16.51 3.40
C VAL A 140 -8.47 -15.00 3.30
N PHE A 141 -8.86 -14.37 2.21
CA PHE A 141 -8.69 -12.91 2.07
C PHE A 141 -9.48 -12.12 3.10
N ASP A 142 -10.65 -12.61 3.50
CA ASP A 142 -11.48 -12.02 4.56
C ASP A 142 -10.88 -12.15 5.97
N ASP A 143 -9.79 -12.90 6.14
CA ASP A 143 -9.07 -13.00 7.39
C ASP A 143 -7.55 -12.92 7.17
N LYS A 144 -7.01 -11.72 7.35
CA LYS A 144 -5.59 -11.40 7.23
C LYS A 144 -4.68 -12.22 8.15
N GLU A 145 -5.19 -12.74 9.27
CA GLU A 145 -4.43 -13.58 10.20
C GLU A 145 -4.42 -15.06 9.77
N SER A 146 -5.20 -15.43 8.75
CA SER A 146 -5.24 -16.79 8.26
C SER A 146 -4.02 -17.15 7.40
N PHE A 147 -3.20 -16.18 7.02
CA PHE A 147 -2.03 -16.39 6.18
C PHE A 147 -0.86 -15.43 6.46
N VAL A 148 0.34 -15.88 6.10
CA VAL A 148 1.56 -15.09 6.02
C VAL A 148 2.00 -15.05 4.56
N MET A 149 2.30 -13.86 4.04
CA MET A 149 2.87 -13.71 2.71
C MET A 149 4.39 -13.96 2.77
N ARG A 150 4.83 -15.14 2.33
CA ARG A 150 6.26 -15.40 2.13
C ARG A 150 6.72 -14.71 0.85
N ILE A 151 7.72 -13.86 0.94
CA ILE A 151 8.38 -13.19 -0.17
C ILE A 151 9.68 -13.95 -0.44
N ASP A 152 9.73 -14.61 -1.60
CA ASP A 152 10.92 -15.32 -2.06
C ASP A 152 11.88 -14.34 -2.76
N ALA A 153 11.33 -13.38 -3.50
CA ALA A 153 12.05 -12.28 -4.14
C ALA A 153 11.10 -11.11 -4.39
N GLY A 154 11.59 -9.88 -4.32
CA GLY A 154 10.79 -8.71 -4.66
C GLY A 154 11.45 -7.38 -4.30
N GLU A 155 10.81 -6.30 -4.74
CA GLU A 155 11.14 -4.93 -4.40
C GLU A 155 9.88 -4.21 -3.91
N ILE A 156 9.96 -3.66 -2.69
CA ILE A 156 8.87 -2.98 -2.02
C ILE A 156 9.39 -1.64 -1.50
N ALA A 157 8.71 -0.56 -1.85
CA ALA A 157 8.95 0.77 -1.32
C ALA A 157 7.90 1.15 -0.28
N MET A 158 8.29 1.99 0.68
CA MET A 158 7.41 2.60 1.66
C MET A 158 7.76 4.07 1.80
N SER A 159 6.77 4.96 1.75
CA SER A 159 7.02 6.38 1.95
C SER A 159 7.36 6.69 3.41
N THR A 160 8.05 7.80 3.64
CA THR A 160 8.25 8.40 4.96
C THR A 160 6.95 8.61 5.72
N ALA A 161 5.87 9.01 5.04
CA ALA A 161 4.54 9.12 5.62
C ALA A 161 3.99 7.76 6.10
N SER A 162 4.10 6.71 5.29
CA SER A 162 3.69 5.35 5.69
C SER A 162 4.56 4.77 6.80
N LEU A 163 5.87 5.03 6.81
CA LEU A 163 6.77 4.65 7.91
C LEU A 163 6.40 5.37 9.22
N THR A 164 6.14 6.67 9.13
CA THR A 164 5.68 7.49 10.26
C THR A 164 4.36 6.94 10.83
N ALA A 165 3.39 6.65 9.96
CA ALA A 165 2.12 6.05 10.38
C ALA A 165 2.31 4.65 10.99
N LEU A 166 3.11 3.78 10.36
CA LEU A 166 3.40 2.44 10.87
C LEU A 166 4.00 2.49 12.29
N MET A 167 4.95 3.40 12.49
CA MET A 167 5.61 3.55 13.79
C MET A 167 4.65 4.05 14.86
N ASN A 168 3.92 5.14 14.61
CA ASN A 168 3.05 5.74 15.62
C ASN A 168 1.76 4.93 15.85
N ASP A 169 1.14 4.42 14.79
CA ASP A 169 -0.20 3.83 14.87
C ASP A 169 -0.14 2.34 15.29
N TYR A 170 1.00 1.67 15.09
CA TYR A 170 1.15 0.24 15.35
C TYR A 170 2.34 -0.10 16.26
N VAL A 171 3.57 0.27 15.90
CA VAL A 171 4.77 -0.21 16.61
C VAL A 171 4.90 0.42 18.00
N LEU A 172 4.80 1.74 18.09
CA LEU A 172 4.90 2.55 19.31
C LEU A 172 3.53 2.80 19.97
N ASN A 173 2.45 2.29 19.38
CA ASN A 173 1.11 2.41 19.94
C ASN A 173 0.92 1.43 21.12
N TYR A 174 1.46 1.78 22.28
CA TYR A 174 1.24 1.05 23.53
C TYR A 174 1.40 1.95 24.75
N ARG A 175 0.84 1.52 25.88
CA ARG A 175 0.95 2.26 27.14
C ARG A 175 2.42 2.35 27.57
N LYS A 176 2.86 3.57 27.93
CA LYS A 176 4.23 3.88 28.37
C LYS A 176 5.29 3.57 27.29
N ALA A 177 4.96 3.78 26.02
CA ALA A 177 5.97 3.76 24.96
C ALA A 177 7.03 4.85 25.23
N PRO A 178 8.33 4.55 25.10
CA PRO A 178 9.42 5.48 25.44
C PRO A 178 9.57 6.62 24.43
N ILE A 179 8.90 6.52 23.28
CA ILE A 179 8.93 7.50 22.19
C ILE A 179 7.48 7.80 21.80
N LYS A 180 7.18 9.08 21.59
CA LYS A 180 5.92 9.62 21.07
C LYS A 180 6.19 10.57 19.91
N GLU A 181 5.16 10.84 19.14
CA GLU A 181 5.15 11.88 18.08
C GLU A 181 6.33 11.73 17.11
N LEU A 182 6.62 10.49 16.70
CA LEU A 182 7.74 10.22 15.81
C LEU A 182 7.41 10.73 14.41
N GLU A 183 8.26 11.57 13.83
CA GLU A 183 8.24 11.96 12.43
C GLU A 183 9.49 11.42 11.74
N ILE A 184 9.29 10.75 10.60
CA ILE A 184 10.37 10.20 9.78
C ILE A 184 10.38 10.94 8.46
N THR A 185 11.54 11.48 8.08
CA THR A 185 11.80 12.12 6.79
C THR A 185 13.13 11.64 6.22
N THR A 186 13.46 12.05 4.99
CA THR A 186 14.75 11.78 4.36
C THR A 186 15.56 13.07 4.24
N THR A 187 16.88 12.94 4.16
CA THR A 187 17.78 14.07 3.92
C THR A 187 18.37 14.00 2.50
N PRO A 188 18.85 15.13 1.94
CA PRO A 188 19.49 15.15 0.63
C PRO A 188 20.73 14.23 0.53
N GLU A 189 21.36 13.94 1.66
CA GLU A 189 22.53 13.05 1.75
C GLU A 189 22.17 11.54 1.73
N GLY A 190 20.90 11.20 1.51
CA GLY A 190 20.44 9.81 1.50
C GLY A 190 20.39 9.17 2.90
N GLN A 191 20.09 9.98 3.93
CA GLN A 191 19.92 9.51 5.30
C GLN A 191 18.45 9.60 5.73
N LEU A 192 18.05 8.77 6.70
CA LEU A 192 16.82 9.01 7.44
C LEU A 192 17.04 10.10 8.48
N ARG A 193 16.08 11.01 8.59
CA ARG A 193 15.94 11.94 9.70
C ARG A 193 14.72 11.55 10.51
N GLN A 194 14.89 11.40 11.81
CA GLN A 194 13.84 11.03 12.73
C GLN A 194 13.75 12.08 13.82
N GLU A 195 12.56 12.58 14.09
CA GLU A 195 12.30 13.52 15.18
C GLU A 195 11.16 12.98 16.03
N GLY A 196 11.19 13.24 17.33
CA GLY A 196 10.09 12.85 18.20
C GLY A 196 10.34 13.29 19.62
N VAL A 197 9.51 12.79 20.53
CA VAL A 197 9.57 13.12 21.96
C VAL A 197 9.85 11.85 22.75
N LEU A 198 10.83 11.89 23.63
CA LEU A 198 11.05 10.86 24.63
C LEU A 198 10.09 11.07 25.79
N ASP A 199 9.29 10.05 26.08
CA ASP A 199 8.39 10.01 27.23
C ASP A 199 9.18 9.62 28.48
N LYS A 200 9.67 10.62 29.23
CA LYS A 200 10.36 10.44 30.52
C LYS A 200 9.61 11.23 31.60
N ALA A 201 10.22 11.43 32.77
CA ALA A 201 9.65 12.31 33.80
C ALA A 201 9.41 13.74 33.29
N VAL A 202 10.19 14.17 32.31
CA VAL A 202 9.99 15.38 31.50
C VAL A 202 10.12 14.96 30.04
N ASP A 203 9.24 15.48 29.19
CA ASP A 203 9.28 15.24 27.75
C ASP A 203 10.52 15.87 27.12
N ILE A 204 11.31 15.06 26.40
CA ILE A 204 12.57 15.52 25.80
C ILE A 204 12.49 15.33 24.28
N PRO A 205 12.52 16.42 23.48
CA PRO A 205 12.56 16.30 22.04
C PRO A 205 13.91 15.75 21.59
N PHE A 206 13.91 14.86 20.60
CA PHE A 206 15.12 14.30 20.02
C PHE A 206 15.13 14.39 18.51
N LYS A 207 16.34 14.31 17.94
CA LYS A 207 16.59 14.27 16.50
C LYS A 207 17.67 13.23 16.23
N VAL A 208 17.43 12.35 15.27
CA VAL A 208 18.39 11.34 14.81
C VAL A 208 18.58 11.48 13.31
N LYS A 209 19.84 11.42 12.85
CA LYS A 209 20.18 11.11 11.45
C LYS A 209 20.78 9.71 11.39
N ALA A 210 20.31 8.89 10.47
CA ALA A 210 20.72 7.49 10.38
C ALA A 210 20.87 6.99 8.95
N GLU A 211 21.76 6.03 8.76
CA GLU A 211 21.92 5.26 7.53
C GLU A 211 21.18 3.93 7.64
N LEU A 212 20.71 3.43 6.50
CA LEU A 212 20.03 2.14 6.40
C LEU A 212 20.97 1.09 5.81
N GLY A 213 20.87 -0.15 6.30
CA GLY A 213 21.55 -1.29 5.70
C GLY A 213 20.86 -2.61 6.04
N PRO A 214 21.05 -3.65 5.22
CA PRO A 214 20.60 -4.99 5.58
C PRO A 214 21.50 -5.58 6.67
N THR A 215 20.92 -6.43 7.50
CA THR A 215 21.66 -7.32 8.41
C THR A 215 21.87 -8.70 7.75
N PRO A 216 22.87 -9.49 8.17
CA PRO A 216 23.12 -10.81 7.59
C PRO A 216 21.93 -11.79 7.69
N ASP A 217 21.07 -11.63 8.70
CA ASP A 217 19.88 -12.45 8.91
C ASP A 217 18.62 -11.92 8.21
N GLY A 218 18.72 -10.81 7.46
CA GLY A 218 17.65 -10.29 6.62
C GLY A 218 16.69 -9.32 7.31
N ARG A 219 17.08 -8.78 8.46
CA ARG A 219 16.47 -7.60 9.14
C ARG A 219 17.09 -6.31 8.61
N ILE A 220 16.55 -5.16 9.01
CA ILE A 220 17.05 -3.83 8.62
C ILE A 220 17.82 -3.23 9.79
N ARG A 221 19.06 -2.81 9.56
CA ARG A 221 19.85 -1.99 10.47
C ARG A 221 19.62 -0.52 10.15
N VAL A 222 19.28 0.26 11.17
CA VAL A 222 19.25 1.72 11.16
C VAL A 222 20.39 2.21 12.03
N HIS A 223 21.49 2.59 11.40
CA HIS A 223 22.72 2.98 12.08
C HIS A 223 22.73 4.50 12.30
N ALA A 224 22.64 4.93 13.56
CA ALA A 224 22.62 6.33 13.91
C ALA A 224 23.99 6.99 13.69
N LYS A 225 24.01 8.05 12.87
CA LYS A 225 25.20 8.89 12.63
C LYS A 225 25.24 10.12 13.51
N SER A 226 24.08 10.66 13.85
CA SER A 226 23.95 11.82 14.71
C SER A 226 22.71 11.70 15.57
N ILE A 227 22.85 12.04 16.85
CA ILE A 227 21.77 11.98 17.83
C ILE A 227 21.84 13.25 18.66
N LYS A 228 20.72 13.95 18.77
CA LYS A 228 20.55 15.14 19.61
C LYS A 228 19.33 14.98 20.51
N ALA A 229 19.44 15.41 21.76
CA ALA A 229 18.34 15.50 22.72
C ALA A 229 18.28 16.93 23.25
N ALA A 230 17.10 17.57 23.22
CA ALA A 230 16.92 18.98 23.56
C ALA A 230 17.95 19.91 22.87
N GLY A 231 18.32 19.59 21.62
CA GLY A 231 19.33 20.33 20.84
C GLY A 231 20.79 19.98 21.13
N VAL A 232 21.07 19.24 22.20
CA VAL A 232 22.42 18.87 22.63
C VAL A 232 22.81 17.50 22.04
N PRO A 233 24.00 17.35 21.43
CA PRO A 233 24.51 16.05 20.99
C PRO A 233 24.63 15.06 22.15
N VAL A 234 24.23 13.80 21.95
CA VAL A 234 24.33 12.74 22.96
C VAL A 234 25.15 11.56 22.46
N LYS A 235 25.78 10.85 23.41
CA LYS A 235 26.63 9.69 23.11
C LYS A 235 25.76 8.43 22.94
N GLY A 236 25.20 8.26 21.75
CA GLY A 236 24.56 7.01 21.32
C GLY A 236 23.08 6.85 21.69
N LEU A 237 22.46 5.80 21.16
CA LEU A 237 21.01 5.55 21.31
C LEU A 237 20.63 5.03 22.70
N MET A 238 21.47 4.20 23.31
CA MET A 238 21.23 3.71 24.67
C MET A 238 21.16 4.85 25.68
N GLY A 239 22.09 5.82 25.57
CA GLY A 239 22.09 7.02 26.41
C GLY A 239 20.85 7.89 26.17
N LEU A 240 20.41 8.02 24.91
CA LEU A 240 19.19 8.74 24.56
C LEU A 240 17.95 8.12 25.23
N LEU A 241 17.76 6.81 25.01
CA LEU A 241 16.58 6.08 25.48
C LEU A 241 16.65 5.76 26.98
N GLY A 242 17.81 5.94 27.62
CA GLY A 242 18.02 5.55 29.02
C GLY A 242 17.89 4.04 29.22
N ILE A 243 18.26 3.25 28.20
CA ILE A 243 18.15 1.80 28.23
C ILE A 243 19.44 1.23 28.83
N GLU A 244 19.32 0.60 29.99
CA GLU A 244 20.36 -0.28 30.54
C GLU A 244 20.35 -1.63 29.79
N MET A 245 21.45 -2.39 29.80
CA MET A 245 21.53 -3.68 29.07
C MET A 245 20.38 -4.64 29.45
N ASP A 246 19.96 -4.58 30.70
CA ASP A 246 18.87 -5.34 31.30
C ASP A 246 17.49 -4.92 30.76
N ASP A 247 17.35 -3.64 30.37
CA ASP A 247 16.15 -3.05 29.81
C ASP A 247 16.03 -3.26 28.29
N MET A 248 17.12 -3.62 27.60
CA MET A 248 17.05 -4.09 26.21
C MET A 248 16.20 -5.36 26.09
N VAL A 249 16.18 -6.18 27.14
CA VAL A 249 15.30 -7.36 27.26
C VAL A 249 13.84 -6.93 27.50
N LYS A 250 13.62 -5.70 28.02
CA LYS A 250 12.31 -5.14 28.37
C LYS A 250 11.70 -4.22 27.30
N ILE A 251 12.44 -3.77 26.28
CA ILE A 251 11.82 -3.30 25.02
C ILE A 251 11.09 -4.51 24.48
N GLN A 252 9.76 -4.52 24.67
CA GLN A 252 8.95 -5.74 24.64
C GLN A 252 9.34 -6.64 23.46
N ALA A 253 9.93 -7.79 23.81
CA ALA A 253 10.23 -8.87 22.90
C ALA A 253 8.94 -9.23 22.13
N GLY A 254 8.77 -8.69 20.93
CA GLY A 254 7.53 -8.91 20.17
C GLY A 254 7.23 -7.88 19.09
N ARG A 255 7.68 -6.62 19.23
CA ARG A 255 7.32 -5.56 18.27
C ARG A 255 8.35 -5.30 17.16
N GLY A 256 9.34 -6.17 17.04
CA GLY A 256 10.29 -6.16 15.94
C GLY A 256 11.34 -5.06 15.97
N ILE A 257 11.60 -4.43 17.11
CA ILE A 257 12.70 -3.46 17.27
C ILE A 257 13.64 -3.95 18.36
N VAL A 258 14.94 -3.93 18.07
CA VAL A 258 16.02 -4.17 19.02
C VAL A 258 16.99 -3.00 18.93
N VAL A 259 17.51 -2.53 20.06
CA VAL A 259 18.59 -1.53 20.11
C VAL A 259 19.90 -2.26 20.34
N ASP A 260 20.93 -2.01 19.55
CA ASP A 260 22.27 -2.58 19.71
C ASP A 260 23.33 -1.49 19.50
N GLY A 261 23.87 -0.95 20.60
CA GLY A 261 24.78 0.20 20.56
C GLY A 261 24.14 1.44 19.91
N ASN A 262 24.60 1.77 18.70
CA ASN A 262 24.09 2.87 17.88
C ASN A 262 23.18 2.41 16.72
N ASP A 263 22.81 1.13 16.70
CA ASP A 263 21.92 0.55 15.72
C ASP A 263 20.53 0.32 16.31
N PHE A 264 19.48 0.63 15.54
CA PHE A 264 18.21 -0.06 15.67
C PHE A 264 18.17 -1.21 14.67
N ILE A 265 17.87 -2.41 15.14
CA ILE A 265 17.61 -3.58 14.30
C ILE A 265 16.10 -3.79 14.21
N LEU A 266 15.57 -3.57 13.02
CA LEU A 266 14.15 -3.64 12.68
C LEU A 266 13.85 -4.98 12.01
N ASP A 267 12.81 -5.67 12.48
CA ASP A 267 12.27 -6.90 11.90
C ASP A 267 10.91 -6.59 11.24
N PRO A 268 10.89 -6.35 9.90
CA PRO A 268 9.66 -6.07 9.17
C PRO A 268 8.58 -7.14 9.36
N GLN A 269 8.96 -8.39 9.65
CA GLN A 269 8.03 -9.51 9.81
C GLN A 269 7.22 -9.42 11.11
N ARG A 270 7.68 -8.61 12.07
CA ARG A 270 7.01 -8.36 13.35
C ARG A 270 6.44 -6.95 13.45
N MET A 271 7.00 -6.00 12.69
CA MET A 271 6.58 -4.60 12.71
C MET A 271 5.35 -4.32 11.86
N LEU A 272 5.09 -5.09 10.80
CA LEU A 272 3.93 -4.87 9.95
C LEU A 272 2.65 -5.46 10.59
N PRO A 273 1.51 -4.77 10.48
CA PRO A 273 0.22 -5.37 10.81
C PRO A 273 -0.11 -6.52 9.83
N PRO A 274 -1.12 -7.33 10.15
CA PRO A 274 -1.60 -8.38 9.24
C PRO A 274 -2.04 -7.84 7.86
N PRO A 275 -1.88 -8.60 6.77
CA PRO A 275 -1.25 -9.92 6.72
C PRO A 275 0.27 -9.82 6.89
N ARG A 276 0.83 -10.65 7.77
CA ARG A 276 2.28 -10.61 8.04
C ARG A 276 3.06 -11.01 6.80
N ILE A 277 4.24 -10.42 6.64
CA ILE A 277 5.19 -10.81 5.58
C ILE A 277 6.34 -11.61 6.17
N ARG A 278 6.90 -12.53 5.38
CA ARG A 278 8.15 -13.24 5.72
C ARG A 278 9.09 -13.20 4.53
N GLY A 279 10.26 -12.61 4.70
CA GLY A 279 11.28 -12.53 3.67
C GLY A 279 12.60 -12.02 4.24
N LYS A 280 13.71 -12.28 3.55
CA LYS A 280 15.02 -11.76 3.92
C LYS A 280 15.30 -10.49 3.11
N VAL A 281 15.50 -9.38 3.80
CA VAL A 281 15.95 -8.14 3.17
C VAL A 281 17.42 -8.26 2.82
N THR A 282 17.77 -8.08 1.55
CA THR A 282 19.14 -8.18 1.04
C THR A 282 19.71 -6.84 0.62
N SER A 283 18.87 -5.83 0.40
CA SER A 283 19.27 -4.45 0.19
C SER A 283 18.20 -3.50 0.72
N VAL A 284 18.65 -2.36 1.23
CA VAL A 284 17.80 -1.24 1.66
C VAL A 284 18.44 0.04 1.17
N ARG A 285 17.64 0.93 0.58
CA ARG A 285 18.11 2.21 0.06
C ARG A 285 17.04 3.29 0.23
N ILE A 286 17.47 4.53 0.18
CA ILE A 286 16.59 5.70 0.24
C ILE A 286 16.56 6.31 -1.16
N GLU A 287 15.34 6.52 -1.69
CA GLU A 287 15.11 7.20 -2.96
C GLU A 287 14.00 8.24 -2.76
N GLY A 288 14.33 9.52 -2.90
CA GLY A 288 13.41 10.61 -2.59
C GLY A 288 12.87 10.52 -1.16
N GLU A 289 11.54 10.49 -1.02
CA GLU A 289 10.83 10.33 0.25
C GLU A 289 10.43 8.88 0.55
N GLN A 290 11.19 7.91 0.02
CA GLN A 290 10.87 6.49 0.13
C GLN A 290 12.05 5.67 0.61
N VAL A 291 11.76 4.65 1.40
CA VAL A 291 12.68 3.57 1.72
C VAL A 291 12.31 2.37 0.85
N ILE A 292 13.26 1.95 0.02
CA ILE A 292 13.12 0.78 -0.84
C ILE A 292 13.82 -0.41 -0.21
N GLN A 293 13.08 -1.51 -0.09
CA GLN A 293 13.55 -2.78 0.43
C GLN A 293 13.55 -3.82 -0.69
N VAL A 294 14.68 -4.50 -0.83
CA VAL A 294 14.85 -5.61 -1.76
C VAL A 294 14.89 -6.90 -0.96
N PHE A 295 14.08 -7.87 -1.38
CA PHE A 295 13.97 -9.18 -0.76
C PHE A 295 14.62 -10.26 -1.64
N GLY A 296 15.30 -11.21 -1.01
CA GLY A 296 15.91 -12.34 -1.70
C GLY A 296 16.88 -11.89 -2.80
N SER A 297 16.73 -12.42 -4.01
CA SER A 297 17.63 -12.14 -5.14
C SER A 297 17.31 -10.85 -5.91
N GLY A 298 16.38 -10.00 -5.45
CA GLY A 298 15.98 -8.80 -6.20
C GLY A 298 14.58 -8.88 -6.81
N PRO A 299 14.32 -8.11 -7.89
CA PRO A 299 13.14 -8.30 -8.72
C PRO A 299 12.93 -9.77 -9.04
N ALA A 300 11.67 -10.22 -8.97
CA ALA A 300 11.30 -11.62 -9.03
C ALA A 300 12.03 -12.40 -10.14
N PRO A 301 12.94 -13.34 -9.82
CA PRO A 301 13.67 -14.09 -10.84
C PRO A 301 12.75 -15.12 -11.51
N GLY A 302 13.08 -15.47 -12.77
CA GLY A 302 12.47 -16.60 -13.48
C GLY A 302 11.27 -16.25 -14.36
N ARG A 303 10.65 -17.29 -14.95
CA ARG A 303 9.50 -17.14 -15.84
C ARG A 303 8.31 -16.58 -15.06
N GLN A 304 7.68 -15.55 -15.62
CA GLN A 304 6.44 -14.96 -15.11
C GLN A 304 5.41 -16.08 -14.84
N LEU A 305 4.82 -16.12 -13.63
CA LEU A 305 3.69 -17.01 -13.34
C LEU A 305 2.44 -16.48 -14.03
N PHE A 306 2.30 -15.16 -14.09
CA PHE A 306 1.17 -14.48 -14.71
C PHE A 306 1.22 -14.64 -16.25
N PRO A 307 0.20 -15.26 -16.87
CA PRO A 307 0.23 -15.61 -18.29
C PRO A 307 -0.28 -14.50 -19.23
N TYR A 308 -0.65 -13.32 -18.71
CA TYR A 308 -1.32 -12.27 -19.48
C TYR A 308 -0.43 -11.02 -19.64
N PRO A 309 0.51 -10.99 -20.61
CA PRO A 309 1.55 -9.97 -20.69
C PRO A 309 1.04 -8.54 -20.92
N ARG A 310 -0.20 -8.38 -21.41
CA ARG A 310 -0.81 -7.05 -21.64
C ARG A 310 -1.13 -6.29 -20.34
N TYR A 311 -1.31 -6.97 -19.22
CA TYR A 311 -1.63 -6.30 -17.96
C TYR A 311 -0.34 -6.04 -17.19
N ARG A 312 -0.20 -4.79 -16.74
CA ARG A 312 1.04 -4.29 -16.11
C ARG A 312 0.92 -4.20 -14.59
N ASN A 313 -0.30 -4.03 -14.08
CA ASN A 313 -0.62 -3.90 -12.67
C ASN A 313 -1.56 -5.03 -12.28
N TYR A 314 -1.10 -5.93 -11.42
CA TYR A 314 -1.87 -7.11 -11.06
C TYR A 314 -1.35 -7.79 -9.80
N MET A 315 -2.23 -8.62 -9.24
CA MET A 315 -1.92 -9.65 -8.27
C MET A 315 -2.40 -10.99 -8.84
N TYR A 316 -1.55 -12.01 -8.84
CA TYR A 316 -1.87 -13.33 -9.39
C TYR A 316 -1.59 -14.42 -8.37
N PHE A 317 -2.59 -15.27 -8.14
CA PHE A 317 -2.59 -16.35 -7.16
C PHE A 317 -2.74 -17.68 -7.88
N ARG A 318 -1.78 -18.59 -7.65
CA ARG A 318 -1.70 -19.85 -8.39
C ARG A 318 -1.45 -21.07 -7.52
N GLY A 319 -2.24 -22.12 -7.69
CA GLY A 319 -2.15 -23.36 -6.92
C GLY A 319 -2.67 -23.22 -5.49
N GLY A 320 -2.65 -24.33 -4.76
CA GLY A 320 -3.19 -24.42 -3.40
C GLY A 320 -4.69 -24.12 -3.33
N ASN A 321 -5.22 -24.01 -2.11
CA ASN A 321 -6.61 -23.65 -1.88
C ASN A 321 -6.67 -22.21 -1.37
N LEU A 322 -7.46 -21.37 -2.01
CA LEU A 322 -7.66 -19.96 -1.63
C LEU A 322 -9.14 -19.70 -1.39
N ARG A 323 -9.48 -18.99 -0.30
CA ARG A 323 -10.85 -18.57 0.00
C ARG A 323 -11.00 -17.06 -0.03
N PHE A 324 -12.10 -16.57 -0.58
CA PHE A 324 -12.47 -15.15 -0.58
C PHE A 324 -14.00 -15.02 -0.62
N GLY A 325 -14.56 -14.22 0.28
CA GLY A 325 -15.98 -14.16 0.54
C GLY A 325 -16.56 -15.56 0.82
N LYS A 326 -17.53 -15.96 0.00
CA LYS A 326 -18.18 -17.29 0.09
C LYS A 326 -17.53 -18.34 -0.82
N LEU A 327 -16.53 -17.96 -1.62
CA LEU A 327 -15.92 -18.81 -2.65
C LEU A 327 -14.65 -19.45 -2.12
N THR A 328 -14.50 -20.76 -2.37
CA THR A 328 -13.24 -21.49 -2.19
C THR A 328 -12.79 -21.97 -3.55
N MET A 329 -11.60 -21.56 -3.96
CA MET A 329 -10.97 -21.97 -5.20
C MET A 329 -9.91 -23.03 -4.87
N ALA A 330 -10.19 -24.28 -5.23
CA ALA A 330 -9.20 -25.34 -5.23
C ALA A 330 -8.29 -25.20 -6.46
N ASP A 331 -7.00 -25.46 -6.29
CA ASP A 331 -5.96 -25.18 -7.30
C ASP A 331 -6.10 -23.76 -7.88
N ALA A 332 -5.88 -22.75 -7.03
CA ALA A 332 -6.17 -21.36 -7.37
C ALA A 332 -5.60 -20.95 -8.74
N ASP A 333 -6.40 -20.27 -9.55
CA ASP A 333 -5.99 -19.59 -10.78
C ASP A 333 -6.73 -18.25 -10.82
N LEU A 334 -6.31 -17.33 -9.95
CA LEU A 334 -6.99 -16.06 -9.71
C LEU A 334 -6.07 -14.89 -10.06
N ALA A 335 -6.49 -14.07 -11.01
CA ALA A 335 -5.86 -12.81 -11.37
C ALA A 335 -6.73 -11.64 -10.93
N LEU A 336 -6.22 -10.81 -10.02
CA LEU A 336 -6.76 -9.48 -9.75
C LEU A 336 -5.99 -8.48 -10.60
N ILE A 337 -6.71 -7.76 -11.45
CA ILE A 337 -6.15 -6.92 -12.49
C ILE A 337 -6.74 -5.52 -12.31
N ASP A 338 -5.88 -4.53 -12.41
CA ASP A 338 -6.26 -3.14 -12.40
C ASP A 338 -7.07 -2.76 -13.65
N GLN A 339 -8.12 -1.95 -13.46
CA GLN A 339 -8.91 -1.42 -14.55
C GLN A 339 -8.26 -0.21 -15.23
N ASP A 340 -7.44 0.59 -14.53
CA ASP A 340 -6.69 1.70 -15.12
C ASP A 340 -5.18 1.40 -15.12
N PRO A 341 -4.57 1.01 -16.25
CA PRO A 341 -3.17 0.62 -16.29
C PRO A 341 -2.18 1.79 -16.16
N LYS A 342 -2.62 3.03 -15.90
CA LYS A 342 -1.78 4.24 -15.92
C LYS A 342 -0.96 4.43 -14.66
N ASP A 343 -1.46 4.00 -13.52
CA ASP A 343 -0.85 4.11 -12.20
C ASP A 343 -0.76 2.72 -11.53
N PRO A 344 -0.12 2.56 -10.36
CA PRO A 344 -0.07 1.26 -9.68
C PRO A 344 -1.42 0.90 -9.06
N PHE A 345 -1.82 -0.37 -9.21
CA PHE A 345 -3.09 -0.90 -8.70
C PHE A 345 -3.25 -0.63 -7.21
N ASP A 346 -4.22 0.19 -6.84
CA ASP A 346 -4.54 0.55 -5.47
C ASP A 346 -5.48 -0.49 -4.85
N PHE A 347 -4.88 -1.45 -4.13
CA PHE A 347 -5.59 -2.58 -3.53
C PHE A 347 -5.65 -2.47 -2.01
N ASN A 348 -6.86 -2.47 -1.46
CA ASN A 348 -7.09 -2.50 -0.02
C ASN A 348 -7.77 -3.81 0.39
N LEU A 349 -7.04 -4.66 1.11
CA LEU A 349 -7.54 -5.97 1.52
C LEU A 349 -8.71 -5.90 2.52
N ASP A 350 -8.82 -4.86 3.37
CA ASP A 350 -9.96 -4.72 4.28
C ASP A 350 -11.24 -4.30 3.54
N ARG A 351 -11.08 -3.63 2.40
CA ARG A 351 -12.16 -3.06 1.60
C ARG A 351 -12.27 -3.65 0.20
N TYR A 352 -11.62 -4.78 -0.03
CA TYR A 352 -11.51 -5.35 -1.38
C TYR A 352 -12.88 -5.72 -1.95
N ASN A 353 -13.87 -6.03 -1.10
CA ASN A 353 -15.23 -6.29 -1.54
C ASN A 353 -15.88 -5.07 -2.20
N ASP A 354 -15.59 -3.84 -1.75
CA ASP A 354 -16.09 -2.61 -2.40
C ASP A 354 -15.54 -2.53 -3.84
N GLN A 355 -14.27 -2.86 -4.01
CA GLN A 355 -13.60 -2.93 -5.31
C GLN A 355 -14.15 -4.08 -6.17
N LEU A 356 -14.49 -5.23 -5.58
CA LEU A 356 -15.11 -6.34 -6.31
C LEU A 356 -16.52 -5.99 -6.82
N VAL A 357 -17.33 -5.31 -6.00
CA VAL A 357 -18.69 -4.88 -6.36
C VAL A 357 -18.67 -3.87 -7.49
N ALA A 358 -17.70 -2.94 -7.48
CA ALA A 358 -17.51 -1.96 -8.55
C ALA A 358 -16.79 -2.52 -9.79
N GLY A 359 -16.22 -3.72 -9.67
CA GLY A 359 -15.47 -4.40 -10.72
C GLY A 359 -16.30 -5.36 -11.56
N TYR A 360 -15.62 -6.19 -12.33
CA TYR A 360 -16.22 -7.31 -13.05
C TYR A 360 -15.25 -8.48 -13.15
N SER A 361 -15.76 -9.69 -13.39
CA SER A 361 -14.92 -10.88 -13.55
C SER A 361 -15.23 -11.64 -14.83
N LYS A 362 -14.23 -12.37 -15.33
CA LYS A 362 -14.33 -13.27 -16.48
C LYS A 362 -13.69 -14.61 -16.12
N ASN A 363 -14.39 -15.70 -16.43
CA ASN A 363 -13.79 -17.03 -16.35
C ASN A 363 -12.79 -17.21 -17.49
N THR A 364 -11.74 -17.98 -17.23
CA THR A 364 -10.80 -18.44 -18.25
C THR A 364 -11.22 -19.83 -18.77
N PRO A 365 -10.74 -20.26 -19.96
CA PRO A 365 -10.96 -21.64 -20.42
C PRO A 365 -10.42 -22.71 -19.46
N SER A 366 -9.45 -22.36 -18.60
CA SER A 366 -8.88 -23.23 -17.56
C SER A 366 -9.69 -23.23 -16.26
N HIS A 367 -10.90 -22.66 -16.23
CA HIS A 367 -11.72 -22.47 -15.03
C HIS A 367 -11.10 -21.54 -13.97
N GLY A 368 -10.10 -20.76 -14.36
CA GLY A 368 -9.57 -19.66 -13.57
C GLY A 368 -10.46 -18.42 -13.64
N LEU A 369 -10.11 -17.41 -12.85
CA LEU A 369 -10.85 -16.16 -12.73
C LEU A 369 -9.93 -14.97 -12.98
N LYS A 370 -10.31 -14.11 -13.94
CA LYS A 370 -9.75 -12.77 -14.10
C LYS A 370 -10.75 -11.77 -13.56
N THR A 371 -10.37 -11.05 -12.51
CA THR A 371 -11.18 -10.03 -11.86
C THR A 371 -10.55 -8.67 -12.09
N PHE A 372 -11.31 -7.77 -12.69
CA PHE A 372 -10.90 -6.42 -13.02
C PHE A 372 -11.49 -5.47 -11.99
N MET A 373 -10.63 -4.81 -11.22
CA MET A 373 -11.01 -4.00 -10.07
C MET A 373 -10.59 -2.54 -10.30
N PRO A 374 -11.46 -1.56 -9.99
CA PRO A 374 -11.02 -0.18 -9.88
C PRO A 374 -10.13 0.01 -8.64
N ASP A 375 -9.39 1.10 -8.63
CA ASP A 375 -8.59 1.51 -7.49
C ASP A 375 -9.44 1.84 -6.25
N ALA A 376 -8.92 1.52 -5.06
CA ALA A 376 -9.60 1.79 -3.81
C ALA A 376 -9.86 3.30 -3.60
N ASN A 377 -8.93 4.14 -4.03
CA ASN A 377 -9.01 5.59 -3.91
C ASN A 377 -10.12 6.22 -4.81
N ASP A 378 -10.44 5.61 -5.94
CA ASP A 378 -11.52 6.07 -6.82
C ASP A 378 -12.90 5.88 -6.17
N LEU A 379 -13.04 4.84 -5.36
CA LEU A 379 -14.29 4.52 -4.67
C LEU A 379 -14.57 5.45 -3.49
N THR A 380 -13.53 5.87 -2.77
CA THR A 380 -13.66 6.85 -1.68
C THR A 380 -14.07 8.22 -2.23
N VAL A 381 -13.46 8.66 -3.32
CA VAL A 381 -13.79 9.92 -3.99
C VAL A 381 -15.23 9.92 -4.52
N ARG A 382 -15.69 8.82 -5.14
CA ARG A 382 -17.08 8.70 -5.61
C ARG A 382 -18.10 8.76 -4.47
N THR A 383 -17.79 8.09 -3.35
CA THR A 383 -18.65 8.13 -2.16
C THR A 383 -18.75 9.54 -1.57
N ALA A 384 -17.61 10.25 -1.48
CA ALA A 384 -17.57 11.62 -0.98
C ALA A 384 -18.37 12.59 -1.88
N ARG A 385 -18.24 12.48 -3.21
CA ARG A 385 -19.04 13.29 -4.16
C ARG A 385 -20.54 12.96 -4.10
N GLY A 386 -20.89 11.68 -3.90
CA GLY A 386 -22.29 11.27 -3.75
C GLY A 386 -22.94 11.79 -2.46
N ALA A 387 -22.16 11.92 -1.38
CA ALA A 387 -22.62 12.47 -0.11
C ALA A 387 -22.83 14.00 -0.19
N THR A 388 -21.96 14.73 -0.88
CA THR A 388 -22.11 16.18 -1.08
C THR A 388 -23.18 16.55 -2.11
N ALA A 389 -23.51 15.65 -3.03
CA ALA A 389 -24.55 15.85 -4.04
C ALA A 389 -25.98 15.52 -3.56
N ARG A 390 -26.17 14.98 -2.34
CA ARG A 390 -27.53 14.83 -1.77
C ARG A 390 -28.04 16.19 -1.30
N PRO A 391 -29.11 16.75 -1.89
CA PRO A 391 -29.74 17.93 -1.35
C PRO A 391 -30.30 17.59 0.03
N THR A 392 -29.98 18.38 1.04
CA THR A 392 -30.75 18.39 2.30
C THR A 392 -32.18 18.77 1.95
N LEU A 393 -33.06 17.78 1.83
CA LEU A 393 -34.50 17.98 1.90
C LEU A 393 -34.80 18.55 3.29
N ARG A 394 -35.16 19.84 3.31
CA ARG A 394 -35.79 20.51 4.44
C ARG A 394 -37.29 20.33 4.38
#